data_AF-A0A1Y5KDA2-F1
#
_entry.id   AF-A0A1Y5KDA2-F1
#
_cell.length_a   1.000
_cell.length_b   1.000
_cell.length_c   1.000
_cell.angle_alpha   90.00
_cell.angle_beta   90.00
_cell.angle_gamma   90.00
#
_symmetry.space_group_name_H-M   'P 1'
#
loop_
_entity.id
_entity.type
_entity.pdbx_description
1 polymer ?
#
loop_
_entity_poly.entity_id
_entity_poly.type
_entity_poly.pdbx_seq_one_letter_code
_entity_poly.pdbx_strand_id
1 'polypeptide(L)'
;MRNLRYYFAGFLSCALLLVLTAAVMPNTIQAKLFKSKVTIHNGSTIVTIDGTGADGIINYNNKTYVPLRLFAESMGAQVKYEAASSANGNVHQIEVFNQLFLDKLRLSDPGGYVTIGNLAGKEGETITEGIIKINKDLKGKIIRIFPIDADGQWGNYSTFVYIDNQAAQPPKAGEVRTFQTQVARSPIESYRVSVEDAVNKFRSDPLPIDFNTKPFFGRLVPANDSGPFIKGKIIAYSLDFYNTSGNTVVVDPAPLYFVVYEEKEGVGKGKLVYKEKITDLQGKLLQGEGYQATLMWNQTTNDGKPVVAGKYLAGVEIPEKISYSNEKTKTKESSQLKFQYGSLFSLEIKG
;
A
#
# COMPACT_ATOMS: atom_id res chain seq x y z
N MET A 1 26.84 5.59 74.43
CA MET A 1 26.67 4.54 73.38
C MET A 1 25.28 3.91 73.32
N ARG A 2 24.53 3.77 74.42
CA ARG A 2 23.19 3.12 74.40
C ARG A 2 22.13 3.88 73.58
N ASN A 3 22.15 5.22 73.60
CA ASN A 3 21.17 6.04 72.88
C ASN A 3 21.36 6.05 71.35
N LEU A 4 22.61 5.94 70.87
CA LEU A 4 22.92 5.94 69.42
C LEU A 4 22.33 4.72 68.69
N ARG A 5 22.20 3.58 69.39
CA ARG A 5 21.60 2.35 68.84
C ARG A 5 20.10 2.50 68.56
N TYR A 6 19.38 3.24 69.39
CA TYR A 6 17.94 3.47 69.19
C TYR A 6 17.67 4.45 68.04
N TYR A 7 18.52 5.48 67.88
CA TYR A 7 18.43 6.39 66.72
C TYR A 7 18.71 5.67 65.40
N PHE A 8 19.73 4.81 65.35
CA PHE A 8 20.02 4.03 64.15
C PHE A 8 18.92 3.03 63.81
N ALA A 9 18.35 2.34 64.81
CA ALA A 9 17.23 1.43 64.58
C ALA A 9 15.99 2.17 64.04
N GLY A 10 15.67 3.34 64.61
CA GLY A 10 14.58 4.19 64.13
C GLY A 10 14.81 4.69 62.70
N PHE A 11 16.00 5.20 62.40
CA PHE A 11 16.35 5.66 61.05
C PHE A 11 16.31 4.53 60.02
N LEU A 12 16.83 3.34 60.35
CA LEU A 12 16.79 2.18 59.46
C LEU A 12 15.35 1.72 59.21
N SER A 13 14.49 1.73 60.23
CA SER A 13 13.06 1.40 60.06
C SER A 13 12.31 2.42 59.20
N CYS A 14 12.61 3.72 59.33
CA CYS A 14 12.04 4.76 58.46
C CYS A 14 12.53 4.66 57.02
N ALA A 15 13.83 4.39 56.81
CA ALA A 15 14.39 4.19 55.48
C ALA A 15 13.78 2.94 54.80
N LEU A 16 13.58 1.85 55.54
CA LEU A 16 12.95 0.64 55.03
C LEU A 16 11.48 0.88 54.63
N LEU A 17 10.73 1.64 55.44
CA LEU A 17 9.34 2.01 55.14
C LEU A 17 9.24 2.95 53.93
N LEU A 18 10.16 3.91 53.77
CA LEU A 18 10.19 4.82 52.62
C LEU A 18 10.50 4.08 51.31
N VAL A 19 11.38 3.08 51.33
CA VAL A 19 11.68 2.24 50.15
C VAL A 19 10.51 1.32 49.79
N LEU A 20 9.72 0.88 50.77
CA LEU A 20 8.51 0.06 50.54
C LEU A 20 7.31 0.88 50.02
N THR A 21 7.29 2.20 50.22
CA THR A 21 6.25 3.11 49.70
C THR A 21 6.51 3.66 48.30
N ALA A 22 7.65 3.34 47.68
CA ALA A 22 7.82 3.47 46.23
C ALA A 22 7.04 2.35 45.51
N ALA A 23 5.77 2.17 45.87
CA ALA A 23 4.83 1.39 45.10
C ALA A 23 4.75 2.07 43.74
N VAL A 24 5.35 1.44 42.73
CA VAL A 24 5.05 1.70 41.33
C VAL A 24 3.55 1.52 41.22
N MET A 25 2.78 2.61 41.32
CA MET A 25 1.34 2.55 41.12
C MET A 25 1.17 1.93 39.74
N PRO A 26 0.59 0.72 39.64
CA PRO A 26 0.42 0.12 38.35
C PRO A 26 -0.44 1.09 37.52
N ASN A 27 -0.04 1.35 36.27
CA ASN A 27 -0.85 2.09 35.30
C ASN A 27 -2.09 1.27 34.89
N THR A 28 -2.68 0.51 35.82
CA THR A 28 -3.87 -0.30 35.64
C THR A 28 -5.08 0.57 35.88
N ILE A 29 -5.84 0.79 34.81
CA ILE A 29 -7.18 1.34 34.90
C ILE A 29 -8.08 0.27 35.52
N GLN A 30 -8.56 0.51 36.74
CA GLN A 30 -9.61 -0.31 37.35
C GLN A 30 -10.95 0.24 36.88
N ALA A 31 -11.56 -0.43 35.90
CA ALA A 31 -12.91 -0.12 35.44
C ALA A 31 -13.89 -1.17 35.97
N LYS A 32 -15.11 -0.74 36.29
CA LYS A 32 -16.17 -1.64 36.75
C LYS A 32 -17.12 -1.95 35.59
N LEU A 33 -17.28 -3.23 35.26
CA LEU A 33 -18.40 -3.67 34.42
C LEU A 33 -19.70 -3.35 35.17
N PHE A 34 -20.62 -2.64 34.52
CA PHE A 34 -21.91 -2.33 35.13
C PHE A 34 -23.04 -2.54 34.13
N LYS A 35 -24.07 -3.26 34.58
CA LYS A 35 -25.22 -3.64 33.77
C LYS A 35 -25.93 -2.38 33.27
N SER A 36 -25.92 -2.18 31.96
CA SER A 36 -26.37 -0.95 31.32
C SER A 36 -27.12 -1.28 30.03
N LYS A 37 -28.19 -0.54 29.75
CA LYS A 37 -28.90 -0.63 28.47
C LYS A 37 -28.53 0.58 27.63
N VAL A 38 -28.07 0.35 26.40
CA VAL A 38 -27.80 1.42 25.43
C VAL A 38 -28.85 1.33 24.33
N THR A 39 -29.62 2.40 24.15
CA THR A 39 -30.57 2.53 23.05
C THR A 39 -29.99 3.53 22.05
N ILE A 40 -29.77 3.08 20.82
CA ILE A 40 -29.21 3.86 19.74
C ILE A 40 -30.33 4.18 18.76
N HIS A 41 -30.54 5.47 18.49
CA HIS A 41 -31.48 5.97 17.50
C HIS A 41 -30.72 6.34 16.22
N ASN A 42 -30.95 5.59 15.13
CA ASN A 42 -30.31 5.80 13.84
C ASN A 42 -31.39 5.99 12.75
N GLY A 43 -31.79 7.24 12.53
CA GLY A 43 -32.92 7.55 11.66
C GLY A 43 -34.21 6.91 12.18
N SER A 44 -34.85 6.07 11.37
CA SER A 44 -36.05 5.31 11.73
C SER A 44 -35.75 4.00 12.48
N THR A 45 -34.48 3.60 12.60
CA THR A 45 -34.08 2.36 13.28
C THR A 45 -33.71 2.63 14.73
N ILE A 46 -34.16 1.74 15.63
CA ILE A 46 -33.82 1.75 17.05
C ILE A 46 -33.11 0.43 17.36
N VAL A 47 -31.85 0.51 17.77
CA VAL A 47 -31.06 -0.64 18.19
C VAL A 47 -30.88 -0.59 19.71
N THR A 48 -31.09 -1.73 20.37
CA THR A 48 -30.91 -1.85 21.82
C THR A 48 -29.79 -2.84 22.10
N ILE A 49 -28.85 -2.44 22.94
CA ILE A 49 -27.76 -3.27 23.45
C ILE A 49 -27.95 -3.45 24.95
N ASP A 50 -27.86 -4.69 25.44
CA ASP A 50 -28.03 -5.03 26.86
C ASP A 50 -26.76 -4.84 27.71
N GLY A 51 -25.62 -4.54 27.06
CA GLY A 51 -24.35 -4.22 27.70
C GLY A 51 -23.68 -5.38 28.44
N THR A 52 -24.02 -6.64 28.11
CA THR A 52 -23.53 -7.84 28.80
C THR A 52 -22.52 -8.65 27.98
N GLY A 53 -21.76 -9.54 28.63
CA GLY A 53 -20.83 -10.45 27.94
C GLY A 53 -19.71 -9.72 27.19
N ALA A 54 -19.57 -10.04 25.89
CA ALA A 54 -18.59 -9.40 25.00
C ALA A 54 -18.90 -7.92 24.71
N ASP A 55 -20.14 -7.49 24.99
CA ASP A 55 -20.63 -6.11 24.83
C ASP A 55 -20.58 -5.33 26.15
N GLY A 56 -19.77 -5.80 27.09
CA GLY A 56 -19.61 -5.25 28.42
C GLY A 56 -19.37 -3.73 28.41
N ILE A 57 -20.25 -3.00 29.10
CA ILE A 57 -20.12 -1.57 29.28
C ILE A 57 -19.35 -1.30 30.57
N ILE A 58 -18.32 -0.47 30.48
CA ILE A 58 -17.47 -0.12 31.61
C ILE A 58 -17.81 1.27 32.16
N ASN A 59 -17.88 1.39 33.47
CA ASN A 59 -17.86 2.66 34.17
C ASN A 59 -16.43 2.91 34.65
N TYR A 60 -15.87 4.05 34.23
CA TYR A 60 -14.60 4.52 34.74
C TYR A 60 -14.69 6.01 35.02
N ASN A 61 -14.36 6.42 36.23
CA ASN A 61 -14.42 7.83 36.68
C ASN A 61 -15.78 8.50 36.39
N ASN A 62 -16.88 7.82 36.74
CA ASN A 62 -18.26 8.26 36.49
C ASN A 62 -18.59 8.53 35.01
N LYS A 63 -17.83 7.94 34.08
CA LYS A 63 -18.11 7.96 32.65
C LYS A 63 -18.43 6.56 32.14
N THR A 64 -19.45 6.49 31.29
CA THR A 64 -19.84 5.27 30.59
C THR A 64 -19.01 5.14 29.32
N TYR A 65 -18.29 4.04 29.15
CA TYR A 65 -17.60 3.72 27.91
C TYR A 65 -18.30 2.54 27.26
N VAL A 66 -18.86 2.81 26.08
CA VAL A 66 -19.44 1.80 25.20
C VAL A 66 -18.35 1.34 24.24
N PRO A 67 -18.16 0.02 24.02
CA PRO A 67 -17.21 -0.45 23.02
C PRO A 67 -17.48 0.20 21.66
N LEU A 68 -16.47 0.88 21.10
CA LEU A 68 -16.62 1.63 19.85
C LEU A 68 -17.11 0.74 18.71
N ARG A 69 -16.58 -0.49 18.61
CA ARG A 69 -17.00 -1.47 17.59
C ARG A 69 -18.50 -1.72 17.66
N LEU A 70 -18.98 -2.08 18.85
CA LEU A 70 -20.37 -2.36 19.11
C LEU A 70 -21.28 -1.19 18.74
N PHE A 71 -20.93 0.03 19.17
CA PHE A 71 -21.70 1.23 18.84
C PHE A 71 -21.74 1.48 17.33
N ALA A 72 -20.59 1.44 16.67
CA ALA A 72 -20.48 1.74 15.25
C ALA A 72 -21.15 0.67 14.37
N GLU A 73 -20.97 -0.62 14.66
CA GLU A 73 -21.64 -1.72 13.92
C GLU A 73 -23.16 -1.68 14.13
N SER A 74 -23.63 -1.29 15.32
CA SER A 74 -25.06 -1.04 15.57
C SER A 74 -25.62 0.12 14.75
N MET A 75 -24.77 1.06 14.31
CA MET A 75 -25.13 2.14 13.38
C MET A 75 -25.02 1.72 11.90
N GLY A 76 -24.75 0.43 11.62
CA GLY A 76 -24.52 -0.10 10.28
C GLY A 76 -23.13 0.22 9.72
N ALA A 77 -22.21 0.74 10.53
CA ALA A 77 -20.83 0.98 10.09
C ALA A 77 -20.02 -0.34 10.08
N GLN A 78 -18.92 -0.35 9.35
CA GLN A 78 -17.89 -1.38 9.46
C GLN A 78 -16.72 -0.85 10.28
N VAL A 79 -16.23 -1.67 11.21
CA VAL A 79 -15.10 -1.30 12.07
C VAL A 79 -13.92 -2.21 11.82
N LYS A 80 -12.84 -1.61 11.31
CA LYS A 80 -11.57 -2.29 11.13
C LYS A 80 -10.67 -1.98 12.32
N TYR A 81 -10.04 -3.01 12.86
CA TYR A 81 -9.03 -2.89 13.90
C TYR A 81 -7.72 -3.48 13.40
N GLU A 82 -6.64 -2.73 13.56
CA GLU A 82 -5.29 -3.20 13.31
C GLU A 82 -4.44 -3.04 14.58
N ALA A 83 -3.68 -4.09 14.89
CA ALA A 83 -2.72 -4.05 15.98
C ALA A 83 -1.59 -3.04 15.70
N ALA A 84 -0.89 -2.60 16.75
CA ALA A 84 0.28 -1.74 16.60
C ALA A 84 1.35 -2.42 15.72
N SER A 85 1.87 -1.67 14.74
CA SER A 85 2.86 -2.11 13.75
C SER A 85 3.71 -0.93 13.28
N SER A 86 4.84 -1.18 12.61
CA SER A 86 5.65 -0.09 12.04
C SER A 86 4.88 0.74 11.00
N ALA A 87 3.95 0.10 10.26
CA ALA A 87 3.15 0.74 9.22
C ALA A 87 2.18 1.79 9.77
N ASN A 88 1.61 1.56 10.96
CA ASN A 88 0.69 2.50 11.63
C ASN A 88 1.38 3.27 12.77
N GLY A 89 2.69 3.52 12.67
CA GLY A 89 3.42 4.34 13.65
C GLY A 89 3.53 3.71 15.05
N ASN A 90 3.45 2.38 15.14
CA ASN A 90 3.44 1.59 16.36
C ASN A 90 2.27 1.91 17.30
N VAL A 91 1.12 2.33 16.74
CA VAL A 91 -0.13 2.53 17.49
C VAL A 91 -1.26 1.66 16.94
N HIS A 92 -2.24 1.32 17.77
CA HIS A 92 -3.44 0.64 17.27
C HIS A 92 -4.24 1.56 16.35
N GLN A 93 -4.64 1.07 15.18
CA GLN A 93 -5.47 1.81 14.24
C GLN A 93 -6.90 1.26 14.27
N ILE A 94 -7.87 2.17 14.39
CA ILE A 94 -9.28 1.85 14.33
C ILE A 94 -9.91 2.73 13.26
N GLU A 95 -10.49 2.09 12.25
CA GLU A 95 -11.19 2.78 11.17
C GLU A 95 -12.68 2.44 11.24
N VAL A 96 -13.51 3.45 11.07
CA VAL A 96 -14.98 3.30 11.08
C VAL A 96 -15.53 3.81 9.76
N PHE A 97 -16.02 2.89 8.93
CA PHE A 97 -16.63 3.19 7.64
C PHE A 97 -18.16 3.20 7.82
N ASN A 98 -18.77 4.38 7.87
CA ASN A 98 -20.21 4.47 8.04
C ASN A 98 -20.97 3.93 6.79
N GLN A 99 -22.23 3.55 6.98
CA GLN A 99 -23.04 2.99 5.89
C GLN A 99 -23.18 3.97 4.71
N LEU A 100 -23.33 5.27 4.97
CA LEU A 100 -23.43 6.29 3.91
C LEU A 100 -22.17 6.36 3.02
N PHE A 101 -20.99 6.08 3.57
CA PHE A 101 -19.75 5.96 2.81
C PHE A 101 -19.74 4.69 1.97
N LEU A 102 -20.24 3.58 2.51
CA LEU A 102 -20.36 2.31 1.78
C LEU A 102 -21.39 2.40 0.66
N ASP A 103 -22.49 3.12 0.84
CA ASP A 103 -23.53 3.34 -0.18
C ASP A 103 -23.04 4.19 -1.37
N LYS A 104 -21.89 4.87 -1.21
CA LYS A 104 -21.19 5.59 -2.28
C LYS A 104 -20.24 4.69 -3.08
N LEU A 105 -20.07 3.42 -2.73
CA LEU A 105 -19.34 2.43 -3.52
C LEU A 105 -20.21 1.99 -4.70
N ARG A 106 -20.00 2.61 -5.86
CA ARG A 106 -20.88 2.46 -7.04
C ARG A 106 -20.17 1.89 -8.26
N LEU A 107 -18.85 1.90 -8.27
CA LEU A 107 -18.04 1.50 -9.42
C LEU A 107 -17.51 0.09 -9.17
N SER A 108 -18.12 -0.92 -9.75
CA SER A 108 -17.64 -2.30 -9.68
C SER A 108 -16.86 -2.66 -10.93
N ASP A 109 -15.76 -3.41 -10.78
CA ASP A 109 -15.09 -3.94 -11.95
C ASP A 109 -15.92 -5.09 -12.55
N PRO A 110 -15.87 -5.32 -13.87
CA PRO A 110 -16.67 -6.38 -14.50
C PRO A 110 -16.40 -7.80 -13.96
N GLY A 111 -15.20 -8.06 -13.45
CA GLY A 111 -14.83 -9.34 -12.85
C GLY A 111 -15.29 -9.48 -11.39
N GLY A 112 -15.80 -8.42 -10.78
CA GLY A 112 -16.27 -8.38 -9.39
C GLY A 112 -15.16 -8.61 -8.36
N TYR A 113 -13.92 -8.22 -8.67
CA TYR A 113 -12.79 -8.22 -7.74
C TYR A 113 -12.86 -7.08 -6.72
N VAL A 114 -13.34 -5.90 -7.12
CA VAL A 114 -13.36 -4.68 -6.33
C VAL A 114 -14.61 -3.85 -6.62
N THR A 115 -15.01 -3.06 -5.62
CA THR A 115 -15.96 -1.96 -5.81
C THR A 115 -15.34 -0.70 -5.20
N ILE A 116 -15.24 0.38 -5.97
CA ILE A 116 -14.70 1.65 -5.52
C ILE A 116 -15.77 2.74 -5.49
N GLY A 117 -15.51 3.79 -4.72
CA GLY A 117 -16.38 4.95 -4.61
C GLY A 117 -15.81 6.02 -3.71
N ASN A 118 -16.63 7.03 -3.43
CA ASN A 118 -16.23 8.20 -2.65
C ASN A 118 -14.91 8.81 -3.13
N LEU A 119 -14.77 8.93 -4.46
CA LEU A 119 -13.57 9.45 -5.10
C LEU A 119 -13.38 10.92 -4.71
N ALA A 120 -12.20 11.26 -4.21
CA ALA A 120 -11.84 12.60 -3.79
C ALA A 120 -10.60 13.09 -4.54
N GLY A 121 -10.53 14.39 -4.77
CA GLY A 121 -9.47 15.05 -5.52
C GLY A 121 -9.51 16.56 -5.33
N LYS A 122 -8.46 17.25 -5.78
CA LYS A 122 -8.48 18.71 -5.86
C LYS A 122 -9.51 19.14 -6.91
N GLU A 123 -10.24 20.20 -6.59
CA GLU A 123 -11.22 20.78 -7.51
C GLU A 123 -10.56 21.13 -8.85
N GLY A 124 -11.13 20.66 -9.95
CA GLY A 124 -10.61 20.92 -11.31
C GLY A 124 -9.39 20.11 -11.78
N GLU A 125 -8.76 19.28 -10.95
CA GLU A 125 -7.43 18.71 -11.30
C GLU A 125 -7.39 17.19 -11.45
N THR A 126 -7.45 16.44 -10.35
CA THR A 126 -7.02 15.04 -10.32
C THR A 126 -7.69 14.31 -9.16
N ILE A 127 -8.23 13.11 -9.41
CA ILE A 127 -8.62 12.23 -8.30
C ILE A 127 -7.36 11.67 -7.68
N THR A 128 -7.26 11.82 -6.36
CA THR A 128 -6.09 11.42 -5.59
C THR A 128 -6.38 10.29 -4.61
N GLU A 129 -7.64 10.08 -4.25
CA GLU A 129 -8.01 9.08 -3.24
C GLU A 129 -9.45 8.59 -3.39
N GLY A 130 -9.78 7.53 -2.67
CA GLY A 130 -11.13 7.01 -2.56
C GLY A 130 -11.24 5.87 -1.57
N ILE A 131 -12.40 5.22 -1.57
CA ILE A 131 -12.67 4.01 -0.77
C ILE A 131 -12.81 2.82 -1.72
N ILE A 132 -12.24 1.69 -1.32
CA ILE A 132 -12.29 0.43 -2.03
C ILE A 132 -12.78 -0.70 -1.13
N LYS A 133 -13.74 -1.46 -1.62
CA LYS A 133 -14.10 -2.78 -1.10
C LYS A 133 -13.42 -3.85 -1.95
N ILE A 134 -12.68 -4.74 -1.29
CA ILE A 134 -12.01 -5.88 -1.92
C ILE A 134 -12.98 -7.06 -1.88
N ASN A 135 -13.51 -7.47 -3.02
CA ASN A 135 -14.49 -8.55 -3.11
C ASN A 135 -13.83 -9.93 -3.35
N LYS A 136 -12.64 -9.96 -3.99
CA LYS A 136 -11.87 -11.17 -4.29
C LYS A 136 -10.37 -10.94 -4.05
N ASP A 137 -9.59 -12.02 -4.09
CA ASP A 137 -8.12 -11.95 -4.01
C ASP A 137 -7.54 -11.10 -5.16
N LEU A 138 -6.62 -10.19 -4.81
CA LEU A 138 -5.94 -9.28 -5.73
C LEU A 138 -4.49 -9.72 -6.03
N LYS A 139 -4.07 -10.91 -5.59
CA LYS A 139 -2.71 -11.41 -5.84
C LYS A 139 -2.38 -11.41 -7.33
N GLY A 140 -1.32 -10.69 -7.70
CA GLY A 140 -0.86 -10.57 -9.09
C GLY A 140 -1.78 -9.73 -9.98
N LYS A 141 -2.67 -8.93 -9.39
CA LYS A 141 -3.58 -8.02 -10.10
C LYS A 141 -3.22 -6.55 -9.85
N ILE A 142 -3.63 -5.68 -10.77
CA ILE A 142 -3.64 -4.23 -10.60
C ILE A 142 -5.04 -3.69 -10.85
N ILE A 143 -5.33 -2.55 -10.25
CA ILE A 143 -6.60 -1.84 -10.42
C ILE A 143 -6.33 -0.62 -11.28
N ARG A 144 -7.20 -0.40 -12.28
CA ARG A 144 -7.17 0.79 -13.13
C ARG A 144 -8.50 1.52 -13.06
N ILE A 145 -8.43 2.84 -12.95
CA ILE A 145 -9.59 3.74 -12.98
C ILE A 145 -9.55 4.51 -14.29
N PHE A 146 -10.59 4.37 -15.11
CA PHE A 146 -10.70 5.02 -16.40
C PHE A 146 -11.66 6.21 -16.30
N PRO A 147 -11.20 7.43 -16.61
CA PRO A 147 -12.10 8.56 -16.78
C PRO A 147 -12.90 8.38 -18.08
N ILE A 148 -14.21 8.62 -18.02
CA ILE A 148 -15.11 8.59 -19.18
C ILE A 148 -15.60 10.01 -19.44
N ASP A 149 -15.33 10.52 -20.63
CA ASP A 149 -15.80 11.84 -21.06
C ASP A 149 -17.29 11.83 -21.46
N ALA A 150 -17.81 13.01 -21.81
CA ALA A 150 -19.22 13.19 -22.17
C ALA A 150 -19.65 12.43 -23.44
N ASP A 151 -18.69 12.02 -24.28
CA ASP A 151 -18.95 11.23 -25.50
C ASP A 151 -18.87 9.71 -25.23
N GLY A 152 -18.64 9.33 -23.97
CA GLY A 152 -18.46 7.94 -23.56
C GLY A 152 -17.09 7.35 -23.91
N GLN A 153 -16.16 8.16 -24.42
CA GLN A 153 -14.80 7.73 -24.71
C GLN A 153 -13.99 7.67 -23.42
N TRP A 154 -13.04 6.75 -23.37
CA TRP A 154 -12.20 6.56 -22.20
C TRP A 154 -10.88 7.29 -22.41
N GLY A 155 -10.52 8.14 -21.45
CA GLY A 155 -9.21 8.79 -21.42
C GLY A 155 -8.13 7.86 -20.86
N ASN A 156 -6.96 8.45 -20.60
CA ASN A 156 -5.86 7.75 -19.92
C ASN A 156 -6.31 7.31 -18.51
N TYR A 157 -6.05 6.05 -18.19
CA TYR A 157 -6.38 5.48 -16.89
C TYR A 157 -5.48 6.02 -15.76
N SER A 158 -5.86 5.72 -14.52
CA SER A 158 -5.08 6.00 -13.31
C SER A 158 -3.63 5.53 -13.43
N THR A 159 -2.67 6.41 -13.14
CA THR A 159 -1.26 6.02 -13.15
C THR A 159 -0.97 4.86 -12.20
N PHE A 160 -1.63 4.87 -11.04
CA PHE A 160 -1.57 3.80 -10.04
C PHE A 160 -2.84 3.78 -9.19
N VAL A 161 -3.11 2.66 -8.54
CA VAL A 161 -4.06 2.57 -7.42
C VAL A 161 -3.33 1.85 -6.29
N TYR A 162 -2.97 2.58 -5.25
CA TYR A 162 -2.26 2.09 -4.08
C TYR A 162 -3.25 1.95 -2.93
N ILE A 163 -3.57 0.71 -2.55
CA ILE A 163 -4.46 0.45 -1.41
C ILE A 163 -3.69 0.71 -0.13
N ASP A 164 -4.32 1.39 0.83
CA ASP A 164 -3.67 1.76 2.08
C ASP A 164 -3.05 0.56 2.80
N ASN A 165 -1.82 0.75 3.25
CA ASN A 165 -0.98 -0.24 3.92
C ASN A 165 -0.78 -1.58 3.17
N GLN A 166 -1.01 -1.65 1.85
CA GLN A 166 -0.95 -2.91 1.09
C GLN A 166 0.41 -3.62 1.14
N ALA A 167 1.51 -2.87 1.28
CA ALA A 167 2.86 -3.44 1.35
C ALA A 167 3.12 -4.21 2.68
N ALA A 168 2.62 -3.69 3.79
CA ALA A 168 2.75 -4.32 5.11
C ALA A 168 1.64 -5.34 5.38
N GLN A 169 0.44 -5.06 4.87
CA GLN A 169 -0.76 -5.87 5.06
C GLN A 169 -1.46 -6.07 3.71
N PRO A 170 -1.13 -7.14 2.96
CA PRO A 170 -1.77 -7.42 1.68
C PRO A 170 -3.30 -7.39 1.77
N PRO A 171 -4.01 -6.76 0.80
CA PRO A 171 -5.46 -6.67 0.78
C PRO A 171 -6.13 -8.06 0.81
N LYS A 172 -7.20 -8.21 1.60
CA LYS A 172 -7.97 -9.46 1.68
C LYS A 172 -9.42 -9.28 1.23
N ALA A 173 -10.00 -10.34 0.68
CA ALA A 173 -11.42 -10.35 0.33
C ALA A 173 -12.30 -10.07 1.56
N GLY A 174 -13.31 -9.23 1.37
CA GLY A 174 -14.21 -8.73 2.42
C GLY A 174 -13.78 -7.40 3.04
N GLU A 175 -12.52 -6.99 2.90
CA GLU A 175 -12.03 -5.75 3.51
C GLU A 175 -12.52 -4.50 2.77
N VAL A 176 -12.71 -3.43 3.54
CA VAL A 176 -12.86 -2.06 3.03
C VAL A 176 -11.65 -1.26 3.47
N ARG A 177 -11.05 -0.52 2.55
CA ARG A 177 -9.86 0.31 2.78
C ARG A 177 -9.96 1.62 2.02
N THR A 178 -9.11 2.57 2.37
CA THR A 178 -8.83 3.72 1.51
C THR A 178 -7.80 3.34 0.46
N PHE A 179 -7.72 4.12 -0.61
CA PHE A 179 -6.65 4.02 -1.59
C PHE A 179 -6.21 5.40 -2.05
N GLN A 180 -4.98 5.49 -2.56
CA GLN A 180 -4.43 6.65 -3.25
C GLN A 180 -4.29 6.34 -4.74
N THR A 181 -4.47 7.35 -5.60
CA THR A 181 -4.36 7.23 -7.05
C THR A 181 -3.91 8.55 -7.68
N GLN A 182 -3.77 8.56 -8.99
CA GLN A 182 -3.61 9.75 -9.80
C GLN A 182 -4.36 9.55 -11.12
N VAL A 183 -5.55 10.16 -11.22
CA VAL A 183 -6.38 10.14 -12.44
C VAL A 183 -6.61 11.58 -12.88
N ALA A 184 -6.10 11.96 -14.05
CA ALA A 184 -6.31 13.28 -14.62
C ALA A 184 -7.81 13.53 -14.85
N ARG A 185 -8.29 14.73 -14.52
CA ARG A 185 -9.67 15.16 -14.76
C ARG A 185 -9.72 16.00 -16.04
N SER A 186 -10.39 15.53 -17.08
CA SER A 186 -10.70 16.31 -18.29
C SER A 186 -12.13 15.95 -18.71
N PRO A 187 -13.01 16.94 -18.96
CA PRO A 187 -14.40 16.95 -18.48
C PRO A 187 -14.98 15.55 -18.36
N ILE A 188 -14.95 15.03 -17.13
CA ILE A 188 -15.32 13.64 -16.85
C ILE A 188 -16.77 13.62 -16.45
N GLU A 189 -17.57 12.84 -17.18
CA GLU A 189 -18.96 12.57 -16.81
C GLU A 189 -19.04 11.41 -15.82
N SER A 190 -18.23 10.37 -16.03
CA SER A 190 -18.24 9.17 -15.17
C SER A 190 -16.89 8.46 -15.11
N TYR A 191 -16.81 7.40 -14.31
CA TYR A 191 -15.60 6.58 -14.20
C TYR A 191 -15.96 5.11 -14.40
N ARG A 192 -14.99 4.34 -14.89
CA ARG A 192 -15.02 2.88 -14.87
C ARG A 192 -13.82 2.36 -14.11
N VAL A 193 -13.99 1.21 -13.45
CA VAL A 193 -12.88 0.48 -12.83
C VAL A 193 -12.67 -0.85 -13.56
N SER A 194 -11.42 -1.26 -13.69
CA SER A 194 -11.00 -2.56 -14.21
C SER A 194 -9.97 -3.17 -13.29
N VAL A 195 -9.98 -4.50 -13.18
CA VAL A 195 -8.92 -5.28 -12.52
C VAL A 195 -8.28 -6.16 -13.58
N GLU A 196 -6.96 -6.00 -13.72
CA GLU A 196 -6.15 -6.62 -14.77
C GLU A 196 -4.98 -7.37 -14.13
N ASP A 197 -4.28 -8.19 -14.90
CA ASP A 197 -3.03 -8.78 -14.43
C ASP A 197 -1.98 -7.68 -14.20
N ALA A 198 -1.24 -7.77 -13.10
CA ALA A 198 -0.20 -6.80 -12.74
C ALA A 198 0.92 -6.72 -13.78
N VAL A 199 1.10 -7.82 -14.52
CA VAL A 199 1.99 -7.92 -15.65
C VAL A 199 1.16 -8.28 -16.88
N ASN A 200 0.90 -7.28 -17.71
CA ASN A 200 0.13 -7.45 -18.92
C ASN A 200 1.08 -7.67 -20.11
N LYS A 201 0.73 -8.63 -20.96
CA LYS A 201 1.31 -8.67 -22.30
C LYS A 201 0.76 -7.52 -23.10
N PHE A 202 1.64 -6.84 -23.81
CA PHE A 202 1.24 -5.83 -24.77
C PHE A 202 2.06 -5.98 -26.03
N ARG A 203 1.49 -5.50 -27.13
CA ARG A 203 2.19 -5.35 -28.40
C ARG A 203 2.28 -3.86 -28.66
N SER A 204 3.49 -3.31 -28.74
CA SER A 204 3.60 -1.96 -29.27
C SER A 204 3.53 -2.02 -30.77
N ASP A 205 2.97 -0.98 -31.37
CA ASP A 205 3.29 -0.64 -32.76
C ASP A 205 4.82 -0.62 -32.95
N PRO A 206 5.33 -0.83 -34.17
CA PRO A 206 6.76 -0.79 -34.42
C PRO A 206 7.31 0.53 -33.87
N LEU A 207 8.04 0.45 -32.76
CA LEU A 207 8.58 1.64 -32.13
C LEU A 207 9.52 2.28 -33.16
N PRO A 208 9.37 3.57 -33.49
CA PRO A 208 10.19 4.25 -34.49
C PRO A 208 11.66 4.43 -34.04
N ILE A 209 12.05 3.77 -32.95
CA ILE A 209 13.34 3.92 -32.31
C ILE A 209 14.22 2.75 -32.74
N ASP A 210 15.39 3.06 -33.30
CA ASP A 210 16.45 2.11 -33.61
C ASP A 210 17.02 1.52 -32.31
N PHE A 211 16.30 0.56 -31.73
CA PHE A 211 16.80 -0.23 -30.63
C PHE A 211 17.83 -1.22 -31.16
N ASN A 212 19.08 -0.74 -31.29
CA ASN A 212 20.25 -1.59 -31.53
C ASN A 212 20.48 -2.63 -30.39
N THR A 213 19.61 -2.66 -29.38
CA THR A 213 19.59 -3.66 -28.31
C THR A 213 18.70 -4.84 -28.70
N LYS A 214 19.34 -5.88 -29.25
CA LYS A 214 18.73 -7.21 -29.45
C LYS A 214 19.23 -8.17 -28.37
N PRO A 215 18.46 -9.20 -28.00
CA PRO A 215 17.10 -9.53 -28.42
C PRO A 215 16.01 -8.89 -27.54
N PHE A 216 16.42 -8.22 -26.46
CA PHE A 216 15.51 -7.62 -25.49
C PHE A 216 15.84 -6.16 -25.23
N PHE A 217 14.79 -5.39 -25.00
CA PHE A 217 14.86 -3.99 -24.62
C PHE A 217 13.97 -3.75 -23.40
N GLY A 218 14.48 -3.00 -22.43
CA GLY A 218 13.76 -2.62 -21.23
C GLY A 218 13.62 -1.10 -21.13
N ARG A 219 12.51 -0.65 -20.57
CA ARG A 219 12.30 0.74 -20.18
C ARG A 219 11.68 0.75 -18.81
N LEU A 220 12.30 1.47 -17.88
CA LEU A 220 11.70 1.82 -16.62
C LEU A 220 11.57 3.34 -16.65
N VAL A 221 10.43 3.90 -16.28
CA VAL A 221 10.25 5.36 -16.21
C VAL A 221 9.34 5.68 -15.03
N PRO A 222 9.59 6.75 -14.27
CA PRO A 222 8.60 7.30 -13.36
C PRO A 222 7.32 7.58 -14.15
N ALA A 223 6.19 7.14 -13.62
CA ALA A 223 4.90 7.32 -14.27
C ALA A 223 4.25 8.68 -13.92
N ASN A 224 4.78 9.37 -12.90
CA ASN A 224 4.39 10.72 -12.48
C ASN A 224 5.51 11.73 -12.83
N ASP A 225 5.17 13.02 -12.88
CA ASP A 225 6.09 14.11 -13.26
C ASP A 225 7.46 14.04 -12.57
N SER A 226 8.50 14.35 -13.35
CA SER A 226 9.89 14.46 -12.93
C SER A 226 10.10 15.71 -12.07
N GLY A 227 9.72 15.62 -10.80
CA GLY A 227 9.96 16.65 -9.79
C GLY A 227 10.48 16.05 -8.49
N PRO A 228 10.89 16.90 -7.54
CA PRO A 228 11.16 16.41 -6.18
C PRO A 228 9.89 15.76 -5.62
N PHE A 229 10.03 14.55 -5.10
CA PHE A 229 8.91 13.80 -4.55
C PHE A 229 8.64 14.24 -3.10
N ILE A 230 7.38 14.46 -2.77
CA ILE A 230 6.97 14.84 -1.42
C ILE A 230 6.97 13.59 -0.53
N LYS A 231 7.51 13.71 0.69
CA LYS A 231 7.52 12.62 1.66
C LYS A 231 6.12 12.03 1.88
N GLY A 232 6.03 10.71 1.88
CA GLY A 232 4.79 9.97 2.14
C GLY A 232 3.82 9.91 0.96
N LYS A 233 4.24 10.35 -0.24
CA LYS A 233 3.47 10.14 -1.48
C LYS A 233 3.92 8.88 -2.21
N ILE A 234 3.00 8.23 -2.90
CA ILE A 234 3.31 7.08 -3.74
C ILE A 234 4.10 7.54 -4.97
N ILE A 235 5.21 6.86 -5.23
CA ILE A 235 5.96 7.00 -6.48
C ILE A 235 5.65 5.77 -7.33
N ALA A 236 5.07 5.98 -8.50
CA ALA A 236 4.77 4.92 -9.45
C ALA A 236 5.78 4.91 -10.60
N TYR A 237 6.10 3.73 -11.10
CA TYR A 237 6.96 3.53 -12.26
C TYR A 237 6.26 2.62 -13.27
N SER A 238 6.43 2.93 -14.54
CA SER A 238 6.11 2.00 -15.64
C SER A 238 7.36 1.22 -15.99
N LEU A 239 7.27 -0.11 -15.91
CA LEU A 239 8.26 -1.03 -16.42
C LEU A 239 7.72 -1.66 -17.71
N ASP A 240 8.43 -1.46 -18.81
CA ASP A 240 8.18 -2.10 -20.09
C ASP A 240 9.38 -3.00 -20.45
N PHE A 241 9.10 -4.18 -20.98
CA PHE A 241 10.08 -5.13 -21.49
C PHE A 241 9.63 -5.61 -22.87
N TYR A 242 10.51 -5.65 -23.86
CA TYR A 242 10.17 -5.95 -25.25
C TYR A 242 11.06 -7.04 -25.85
N ASN A 243 10.47 -7.86 -26.72
CA ASN A 243 11.20 -8.73 -27.65
C ASN A 243 11.52 -7.98 -28.97
N THR A 244 12.79 -7.63 -29.15
CA THR A 244 13.33 -6.92 -30.31
C THR A 244 14.11 -7.85 -31.27
N SER A 245 14.09 -9.16 -31.05
CA SER A 245 14.93 -10.15 -31.77
C SER A 245 14.58 -10.37 -33.25
N GLY A 246 13.47 -9.81 -33.74
CA GLY A 246 12.93 -10.12 -35.07
C GLY A 246 12.30 -11.52 -35.18
N ASN A 247 12.28 -12.29 -34.09
CA ASN A 247 11.73 -13.64 -34.03
C ASN A 247 10.79 -13.80 -32.83
N THR A 248 9.96 -14.83 -32.86
CA THR A 248 9.23 -15.26 -31.65
C THR A 248 10.18 -15.99 -30.72
N VAL A 249 10.17 -15.61 -29.44
CA VAL A 249 10.99 -16.21 -28.40
C VAL A 249 10.14 -16.76 -27.27
N VAL A 250 10.65 -17.79 -26.59
CA VAL A 250 10.10 -18.30 -25.33
C VAL A 250 11.13 -18.01 -24.25
N VAL A 251 10.78 -17.10 -23.34
CA VAL A 251 11.63 -16.64 -22.24
C VAL A 251 11.53 -17.63 -21.08
N ASP A 252 12.66 -18.11 -20.58
CA ASP A 252 12.71 -18.91 -19.36
C ASP A 252 12.40 -18.01 -18.14
N PRO A 253 11.88 -18.56 -17.03
CA PRO A 253 11.64 -17.80 -15.81
C PRO A 253 12.86 -16.98 -15.36
N ALA A 254 12.72 -15.66 -15.42
CA ALA A 254 13.71 -14.69 -14.99
C ALA A 254 13.13 -13.84 -13.85
N PRO A 255 13.60 -14.00 -12.60
CA PRO A 255 13.05 -13.26 -11.47
C PRO A 255 13.40 -11.78 -11.57
N LEU A 256 12.41 -10.92 -11.34
CA LEU A 256 12.57 -9.47 -11.35
C LEU A 256 12.34 -8.92 -9.94
N TYR A 257 13.12 -7.92 -9.54
CA TYR A 257 12.93 -7.22 -8.28
C TYR A 257 12.89 -5.71 -8.49
N PHE A 258 11.87 -5.05 -7.96
CA PHE A 258 11.90 -3.60 -7.82
C PHE A 258 12.76 -3.26 -6.60
N VAL A 259 13.71 -2.36 -6.77
CA VAL A 259 14.69 -2.01 -5.72
C VAL A 259 14.85 -0.52 -5.57
N VAL A 260 15.11 -0.10 -4.35
CA VAL A 260 15.46 1.29 -4.03
C VAL A 260 16.68 1.32 -3.14
N TYR A 261 17.65 2.15 -3.50
CA TYR A 261 18.87 2.40 -2.76
C TYR A 261 18.92 3.85 -2.28
N GLU A 262 19.59 4.11 -1.16
CA GLU A 262 20.11 5.46 -0.87
C GLU A 262 21.12 5.83 -1.96
N GLU A 263 21.09 7.07 -2.45
CA GLU A 263 22.12 7.54 -3.38
C GLU A 263 23.34 8.03 -2.58
N LYS A 264 24.54 7.54 -2.93
CA LYS A 264 25.81 8.07 -2.40
C LYS A 264 26.43 8.99 -3.44
N GLU A 265 26.63 10.26 -3.06
CA GLU A 265 27.24 11.28 -3.92
C GLU A 265 28.56 10.77 -4.51
N GLY A 266 28.66 10.77 -5.85
CA GLY A 266 29.86 10.34 -6.58
C GLY A 266 30.14 8.83 -6.60
N VAL A 267 29.38 7.99 -5.88
CA VAL A 267 29.63 6.53 -5.78
C VAL A 267 28.50 5.69 -6.37
N GLY A 268 27.32 6.26 -6.58
CA GLY A 268 26.15 5.57 -7.11
C GLY A 268 25.36 4.85 -6.01
N LYS A 269 25.23 3.51 -6.09
CA LYS A 269 24.40 2.73 -5.17
C LYS A 269 24.93 2.77 -3.72
N GLY A 270 24.12 3.30 -2.82
CA GLY A 270 24.33 3.24 -1.37
C GLY A 270 23.71 2.01 -0.73
N LYS A 271 23.08 2.20 0.43
CA LYS A 271 22.40 1.13 1.18
C LYS A 271 21.09 0.74 0.48
N LEU A 272 20.78 -0.55 0.42
CA LEU A 272 19.47 -1.04 -0.03
C LEU A 272 18.39 -0.66 1.01
N VAL A 273 17.35 0.01 0.53
CA VAL A 273 16.23 0.56 1.33
C VAL A 273 15.00 -0.31 1.17
N TYR A 274 14.66 -0.62 -0.08
CA TYR A 274 13.45 -1.34 -0.45
C TYR A 274 13.77 -2.39 -1.52
N LYS A 275 13.14 -3.56 -1.42
CA LYS A 275 13.24 -4.65 -2.39
C LYS A 275 11.95 -5.46 -2.40
N GLU A 276 11.28 -5.47 -3.53
CA GLU A 276 10.04 -6.23 -3.74
C GLU A 276 10.20 -7.16 -4.94
N LYS A 277 9.80 -8.42 -4.78
CA LYS A 277 9.77 -9.36 -5.89
C LYS A 277 8.59 -9.03 -6.81
N ILE A 278 8.88 -8.81 -8.09
CA ILE A 278 7.87 -8.68 -9.15
C ILE A 278 7.63 -10.08 -9.74
N THR A 279 6.52 -10.26 -10.46
CA THR A 279 6.28 -11.47 -11.26
C THR A 279 7.46 -11.76 -12.18
N ASP A 280 7.85 -13.03 -12.23
CA ASP A 280 8.95 -13.49 -13.09
C ASP A 280 8.62 -13.20 -14.56
N LEU A 281 9.61 -12.69 -15.28
CA LEU A 281 9.55 -12.57 -16.72
C LEU A 281 9.68 -13.98 -17.33
N GLN A 282 8.65 -14.44 -18.05
CA GLN A 282 8.66 -15.77 -18.66
C GLN A 282 7.64 -15.90 -19.77
N GLY A 283 7.77 -16.93 -20.61
CA GLY A 283 6.76 -17.32 -21.59
C GLY A 283 7.01 -16.80 -23.00
N LYS A 284 6.04 -17.08 -23.88
CA LYS A 284 6.13 -16.77 -25.32
C LYS A 284 5.88 -15.28 -25.60
N LEU A 285 6.78 -14.67 -26.38
CA LEU A 285 6.69 -13.30 -26.88
C LEU A 285 6.89 -13.29 -28.40
N LEU A 286 5.90 -12.80 -29.15
CA LEU A 286 6.06 -12.50 -30.56
C LEU A 286 7.04 -11.33 -30.77
N GLN A 287 7.45 -11.09 -32.01
CA GLN A 287 8.22 -9.90 -32.36
C GLN A 287 7.43 -8.63 -32.01
N GLY A 288 8.06 -7.73 -31.24
CA GLY A 288 7.45 -6.47 -30.79
C GLY A 288 6.45 -6.63 -29.63
N GLU A 289 6.21 -7.86 -29.17
CA GLU A 289 5.48 -8.08 -27.92
C GLU A 289 6.39 -7.91 -26.71
N GLY A 290 5.75 -7.60 -25.59
CA GLY A 290 6.42 -7.29 -24.36
C GLY A 290 5.54 -7.50 -23.14
N TYR A 291 6.11 -7.15 -21.99
CA TYR A 291 5.44 -7.11 -20.70
C TYR A 291 5.47 -5.71 -20.14
N GLN A 292 4.32 -5.25 -19.67
CA GLN A 292 4.19 -3.98 -18.97
C GLN A 292 3.75 -4.25 -17.53
N ALA A 293 4.39 -3.55 -16.58
CA ALA A 293 4.05 -3.59 -15.17
C ALA A 293 4.07 -2.19 -14.56
N THR A 294 3.15 -1.92 -13.64
CA THR A 294 3.19 -0.72 -12.79
C THR A 294 3.83 -1.11 -11.46
N LEU A 295 4.95 -0.47 -11.12
CA LEU A 295 5.65 -0.65 -9.85
C LEU A 295 5.32 0.54 -8.96
N MET A 296 5.16 0.32 -7.66
CA MET A 296 4.78 1.37 -6.72
C MET A 296 5.69 1.35 -5.50
N TRP A 297 6.10 2.52 -5.05
CA TRP A 297 6.82 2.70 -3.80
C TRP A 297 6.12 3.73 -2.93
N ASN A 298 5.74 3.34 -1.71
CA ASN A 298 5.16 4.23 -0.71
C ASN A 298 6.21 4.95 0.16
N GLN A 299 7.47 5.00 -0.31
CA GLN A 299 8.58 5.61 0.42
C GLN A 299 8.80 4.99 1.81
N THR A 300 8.66 3.66 1.90
CA THR A 300 9.03 2.90 3.09
C THR A 300 10.18 1.95 2.83
N THR A 301 10.88 1.59 3.89
CA THR A 301 11.89 0.54 3.93
C THR A 301 11.24 -0.85 3.88
N ASN A 302 12.05 -1.91 3.71
CA ASN A 302 11.57 -3.29 3.77
C ASN A 302 10.90 -3.68 5.12
N ASP A 303 11.22 -3.00 6.22
CA ASP A 303 10.57 -3.18 7.53
C ASP A 303 9.36 -2.24 7.74
N GLY A 304 8.89 -1.57 6.68
CA GLY A 304 7.70 -0.74 6.67
C GLY A 304 7.87 0.63 7.32
N LYS A 305 9.10 1.04 7.64
CA LYS A 305 9.36 2.36 8.23
C LYS A 305 9.43 3.42 7.13
N PRO A 306 8.86 4.62 7.34
CA PRO A 306 9.05 5.73 6.41
C PRO A 306 10.52 6.06 6.21
N VAL A 307 10.93 6.31 4.97
CA VAL A 307 12.29 6.78 4.69
C VAL A 307 12.49 8.24 5.10
N VAL A 308 13.75 8.63 5.27
CA VAL A 308 14.11 10.02 5.55
C VAL A 308 14.15 10.84 4.25
N ALA A 309 14.05 12.17 4.35
CA ALA A 309 14.29 13.03 3.19
C ALA A 309 15.74 12.84 2.69
N GLY A 310 15.95 12.87 1.38
CA GLY A 310 17.25 12.59 0.77
C GLY A 310 17.15 12.11 -0.67
N LYS A 311 18.29 11.76 -1.25
CA LYS A 311 18.38 11.24 -2.62
C LYS A 311 18.39 9.70 -2.64
N TYR A 312 17.70 9.14 -3.61
CA TYR A 312 17.52 7.70 -3.77
C TYR A 312 17.68 7.27 -5.24
N LEU A 313 18.08 6.02 -5.44
CA LEU A 313 18.11 5.36 -6.74
C LEU A 313 17.05 4.26 -6.78
N ALA A 314 15.99 4.44 -7.54
CA ALA A 314 14.95 3.44 -7.74
C ALA A 314 15.14 2.69 -9.06
N GLY A 315 14.91 1.39 -9.10
CA GLY A 315 15.27 0.58 -10.24
C GLY A 315 14.71 -0.81 -10.27
N VAL A 316 15.12 -1.58 -11.27
CA VAL A 316 14.80 -3.00 -11.38
C VAL A 316 16.09 -3.81 -11.41
N GLU A 317 16.20 -4.75 -10.48
CA GLU A 317 17.18 -5.82 -10.52
C GLU A 317 16.65 -6.96 -11.37
N ILE A 318 17.47 -7.32 -12.36
CA ILE A 318 17.25 -8.41 -13.29
C ILE A 318 18.42 -9.39 -13.20
N PRO A 319 18.25 -10.65 -13.63
CA PRO A 319 19.38 -11.54 -13.81
C PRO A 319 20.34 -10.94 -14.84
N GLU A 320 21.65 -11.17 -14.66
CA GLU A 320 22.68 -10.65 -15.57
C GLU A 320 22.39 -11.05 -17.02
N LYS A 321 21.88 -12.27 -17.22
CA LYS A 321 21.46 -12.78 -18.51
C LYS A 321 20.07 -13.40 -18.39
N ILE A 322 19.23 -13.14 -19.38
CA ILE A 322 17.93 -13.77 -19.55
C ILE A 322 18.10 -14.92 -20.53
N SER A 323 17.72 -16.13 -20.10
CA SER A 323 17.67 -17.31 -20.97
C SER A 323 16.38 -17.32 -21.78
N TYR A 324 16.48 -17.68 -23.06
CA TYR A 324 15.34 -17.80 -23.95
C TYR A 324 15.62 -18.82 -25.04
N SER A 325 14.57 -19.25 -25.73
CA SER A 325 14.70 -20.08 -26.94
C SER A 325 14.00 -19.42 -28.13
N ASN A 326 14.60 -19.52 -29.31
CA ASN A 326 13.91 -19.18 -30.55
C ASN A 326 12.83 -20.23 -30.81
N GLU A 327 11.58 -19.82 -31.00
CA GLU A 327 10.47 -20.76 -31.10
C GLU A 327 10.59 -21.69 -32.32
N LYS A 328 11.17 -21.21 -33.43
CA LYS A 328 11.31 -21.99 -34.67
C LYS A 328 12.49 -22.94 -34.61
N THR A 329 13.67 -22.46 -34.23
CA THR A 329 14.90 -23.28 -34.25
C THR A 329 15.08 -24.11 -32.99
N LYS A 330 14.35 -23.79 -31.92
CA LYS A 330 14.51 -24.36 -30.56
C LYS A 330 15.90 -24.16 -29.97
N THR A 331 16.75 -23.33 -30.59
CA THR A 331 18.07 -22.98 -30.06
C THR A 331 17.88 -22.17 -28.78
N LYS A 332 18.58 -22.59 -27.72
CA LYS A 332 18.61 -21.88 -26.45
C LYS A 332 19.76 -20.88 -26.44
N GLU A 333 19.45 -19.65 -26.05
CA GLU A 333 20.37 -18.53 -26.02
C GLU A 333 20.26 -17.80 -24.68
N SER A 334 21.20 -16.91 -24.41
CA SER A 334 21.14 -16.02 -23.26
C SER A 334 21.66 -14.65 -23.65
N SER A 335 20.98 -13.59 -23.22
CA SER A 335 21.41 -12.22 -23.49
C SER A 335 21.24 -11.34 -22.27
N GLN A 336 22.11 -10.33 -22.16
CA GLN A 336 21.90 -9.23 -21.23
C GLN A 336 20.68 -8.42 -21.69
N LEU A 337 19.84 -8.01 -20.75
CA LEU A 337 18.78 -7.03 -20.98
C LEU A 337 19.35 -5.63 -20.79
N LYS A 338 19.14 -4.77 -21.79
CA LYS A 338 19.55 -3.38 -21.77
C LYS A 338 18.35 -2.48 -21.51
N PHE A 339 18.51 -1.54 -20.59
CA PHE A 339 17.49 -0.52 -20.30
C PHE A 339 17.85 0.81 -20.97
N GLN A 340 16.86 1.47 -21.59
CA GLN A 340 17.05 2.74 -22.32
C GLN A 340 17.75 3.83 -21.52
N TYR A 341 17.33 4.01 -20.27
CA TYR A 341 17.78 5.07 -19.37
C TYR A 341 18.59 4.51 -18.20
N GLY A 342 19.15 3.31 -18.37
CA GLY A 342 19.71 2.53 -17.27
C GLY A 342 18.63 1.86 -16.42
N SER A 343 19.08 1.04 -15.47
CA SER A 343 18.18 0.31 -14.55
C SER A 343 17.89 1.06 -13.26
N LEU A 344 18.43 2.28 -13.08
CA LEU A 344 18.30 3.10 -11.88
C LEU A 344 17.94 4.54 -12.25
N PHE A 345 17.00 5.11 -11.50
CA PHE A 345 16.54 6.50 -11.59
C PHE A 345 16.87 7.21 -10.30
N SER A 346 17.63 8.30 -10.42
CA SER A 346 17.83 9.22 -9.31
C SER A 346 16.57 10.01 -9.03
N LEU A 347 16.23 10.13 -7.76
CA LEU A 347 15.11 10.92 -7.27
C LEU A 347 15.46 11.57 -5.93
N GLU A 348 14.82 12.70 -5.63
CA GLU A 348 14.96 13.41 -4.36
C GLU A 348 13.63 13.42 -3.62
N ILE A 349 13.63 12.97 -2.37
CA ILE A 349 12.50 13.05 -1.44
C ILE A 349 12.68 14.27 -0.56
N LYS A 350 11.72 15.20 -0.61
CA LYS A 350 11.65 16.39 0.24
C LYS A 350 10.81 16.13 1.49
N GLY A 351 11.25 16.72 2.60
CA GLY A 351 10.65 16.58 3.93
C GLY A 351 9.27 17.20 4.07
#